data_AF-A0A661GSY7-F1
#
_entry.id   AF-A0A661GSY7-F1
#
_cell.length_a   1.000
_cell.length_b   1.000
_cell.length_c   1.000
_cell.angle_alpha   90.00
_cell.angle_beta   90.00
_cell.angle_gamma   90.00
#
_symmetry.space_group_name_H-M   'P 1'
#
loop_
_entity.id
_entity.type
_entity.pdbx_description
1 polymer ?
#
loop_
_entity_poly.entity_id
_entity_poly.type
_entity_poly.pdbx_seq_one_letter_code
_entity_poly.pdbx_strand_id
1 'polypeptide(L)'
;MSRSDKNPSSPPQWRADTLFNHFRHRLAHTDALPQLALLGLVSGIVTGLIAVAFRLAIEWPLEFFLPAHQSEGFESLPIEARLLLPLVGTVFIILIMRRRSKAERQCGVGHVIERYQQHQAHLPASNAVVQFVAGTLAAVSGHSVGREGPAVHLGATCSSLLGQKLGLPNNSLRIMVGCGVAAAIAASFNTPLAGVIFAMEVVLMEYTVTGFIPIILASVSGALISRVCFGDEPAFSIPALTMGSMLELPFLIFCGIIVGLASSVVLKLHKYIQDLKTLSLTTRLLTAGILTSLAAAFVPQVMGVGYDTVEAAMLGDLSFTLLLTIAITKLLLSTATIALGVPGGSIGPTLVIGACLGGAIGIVGASLSPENSASSGFYATIGMGAMMAGVLNA
;
A
#
# COMPACT_ATOMS: atom_id res chain seq x y z
N MET A 1 -7.27 -9.36 73.85
CA MET A 1 -5.92 -9.03 73.33
C MET A 1 -5.26 -10.37 72.98
N SER A 2 -4.76 -10.70 71.79
CA SER A 2 -4.37 -9.98 70.56
C SER A 2 -4.62 -10.90 69.32
N ARG A 3 -5.28 -10.44 68.25
CA ARG A 3 -4.72 -10.06 66.92
C ARG A 3 -3.48 -10.89 66.51
N SER A 4 -3.53 -11.82 65.54
CA SER A 4 -3.79 -11.71 64.08
C SER A 4 -2.74 -10.88 63.33
N ASP A 5 -1.69 -11.53 62.85
CA ASP A 5 -0.86 -11.05 61.74
C ASP A 5 -1.06 -11.95 60.51
N LYS A 6 -1.80 -11.44 59.52
CA LYS A 6 -1.77 -11.95 58.13
C LYS A 6 -1.28 -10.81 57.24
N ASN A 7 -0.18 -11.10 56.56
CA ASN A 7 0.51 -10.29 55.55
C ASN A 7 -0.47 -9.79 54.44
N PRO A 8 -0.28 -8.60 53.85
CA PRO A 8 -1.26 -7.98 52.98
C PRO A 8 -1.32 -8.65 51.60
N SER A 9 -2.56 -8.83 51.17
CA SER A 9 -3.04 -9.38 49.92
C SER A 9 -2.53 -8.62 48.68
N SER A 10 -2.11 -9.38 47.67
CA SER A 10 -2.14 -8.98 46.27
C SER A 10 -3.52 -8.37 45.90
N PRO A 11 -3.59 -7.33 45.05
CA PRO A 11 -4.87 -6.70 44.72
C PRO A 11 -5.81 -7.70 44.03
N PRO A 12 -7.13 -7.63 44.31
CA PRO A 12 -8.05 -8.66 43.87
C PRO A 12 -8.49 -8.48 42.40
N GLN A 13 -8.48 -9.58 41.64
CA GLN A 13 -8.70 -9.64 40.18
C GLN A 13 -10.05 -9.04 39.71
N TRP A 14 -11.11 -9.04 40.54
CA TRP A 14 -12.45 -8.56 40.18
C TRP A 14 -12.54 -7.05 39.88
N ARG A 15 -11.57 -6.23 40.34
CA ARG A 15 -11.52 -4.79 40.02
C ARG A 15 -11.06 -4.51 38.60
N ALA A 16 -10.24 -5.38 38.00
CA ALA A 16 -9.81 -5.23 36.61
C ALA A 16 -10.96 -5.58 35.65
N ASP A 17 -11.72 -6.63 35.95
CA ASP A 17 -12.86 -7.08 35.14
C ASP A 17 -13.99 -6.04 35.08
N THR A 18 -14.22 -5.32 36.18
CA THR A 18 -15.24 -4.26 36.23
C THR A 18 -14.84 -3.02 35.44
N LEU A 19 -13.58 -2.58 35.50
CA LEU A 19 -13.08 -1.47 34.70
C LEU A 19 -13.06 -1.80 33.20
N PHE A 20 -12.67 -3.02 32.85
CA PHE A 20 -12.61 -3.47 31.47
C PHE A 20 -14.00 -3.57 30.83
N ASN A 21 -14.97 -4.12 31.57
CA ASN A 21 -16.36 -4.16 31.11
C ASN A 21 -16.99 -2.76 31.04
N HIS A 22 -16.64 -1.86 31.98
CA HIS A 22 -17.08 -0.46 31.94
C HIS A 22 -16.50 0.31 30.74
N PHE A 23 -15.23 0.07 30.41
CA PHE A 23 -14.59 0.60 29.20
C PHE A 23 -15.32 0.13 27.94
N ARG A 24 -15.61 -1.17 27.81
CA ARG A 24 -16.36 -1.75 26.69
C ARG A 24 -17.78 -1.20 26.56
N HIS A 25 -18.49 -1.00 27.68
CA HIS A 25 -19.84 -0.42 27.67
C HIS A 25 -19.85 1.04 27.22
N ARG A 26 -18.84 1.83 27.59
CA ARG A 26 -18.71 3.22 27.12
C ARG A 26 -18.41 3.31 25.63
N LEU A 27 -17.64 2.37 25.06
CA LEU A 27 -17.39 2.25 23.61
C LEU A 27 -18.65 2.00 22.77
N ALA A 28 -19.73 1.53 23.40
CA ALA A 28 -21.03 1.37 22.75
C ALA A 28 -21.85 2.68 22.72
N HIS A 29 -21.42 3.73 23.44
CA HIS A 29 -22.10 5.02 23.52
C HIS A 29 -21.32 6.11 22.76
N THR A 30 -22.02 7.15 22.32
CA THR A 30 -21.49 8.27 21.52
C THR A 30 -20.38 9.06 22.24
N ASP A 31 -20.26 8.93 23.57
CA ASP A 31 -19.27 9.59 24.42
C ASP A 31 -17.90 8.85 24.51
N ALA A 32 -17.67 7.85 23.66
CA ALA A 32 -16.44 7.03 23.64
C ALA A 32 -15.20 7.68 23.02
N LEU A 33 -15.29 8.95 22.59
CA LEU A 33 -14.24 9.65 21.84
C LEU A 33 -12.83 9.56 22.46
N PRO A 34 -12.63 9.77 23.78
CA PRO A 34 -11.30 9.68 24.38
C PRO A 34 -10.72 8.25 24.35
N GLN A 35 -11.59 7.24 24.49
CA GLN A 35 -11.20 5.83 24.51
C GLN A 35 -10.81 5.38 23.11
N LEU A 36 -11.61 5.74 22.11
CA LEU A 36 -11.31 5.50 20.71
C LEU A 36 -10.05 6.25 20.28
N ALA A 37 -9.85 7.49 20.73
CA ALA A 37 -8.65 8.26 20.45
C ALA A 37 -7.38 7.57 20.96
N LEU A 38 -7.40 7.08 22.20
CA LEU A 38 -6.29 6.30 22.76
C LEU A 38 -6.06 4.99 21.97
N LEU A 39 -7.13 4.29 21.62
CA LEU A 39 -7.04 3.07 20.80
C LEU A 39 -6.48 3.37 19.40
N GLY A 40 -6.85 4.51 18.81
CA GLY A 40 -6.31 5.02 17.55
C GLY A 40 -4.81 5.28 17.66
N LEU A 41 -4.36 5.96 18.72
CA LEU A 41 -2.93 6.20 18.99
C LEU A 41 -2.15 4.88 19.08
N VAL A 42 -2.62 3.93 19.91
CA VAL A 42 -1.98 2.62 20.09
C VAL A 42 -1.98 1.83 18.78
N SER A 43 -3.12 1.82 18.07
CA SER A 43 -3.27 1.21 16.75
C SER A 43 -2.28 1.78 15.73
N GLY A 44 -2.09 3.10 15.74
CA GLY A 44 -1.14 3.79 14.87
C GLY A 44 0.30 3.42 15.18
N ILE A 45 0.69 3.37 16.45
CA ILE A 45 2.03 2.94 16.86
C ILE A 45 2.30 1.49 16.43
N VAL A 46 1.38 0.57 16.74
CA VAL A 46 1.53 -0.86 16.41
C VAL A 46 1.58 -1.07 14.90
N THR A 47 0.67 -0.42 14.16
CA THR A 47 0.66 -0.50 12.70
C THR A 47 1.91 0.12 12.08
N GLY A 48 2.37 1.26 12.60
CA GLY A 48 3.61 1.90 12.16
C GLY A 48 4.81 0.97 12.30
N LEU A 49 4.95 0.30 13.45
CA LEU A 49 6.02 -0.68 13.68
C LEU A 49 5.96 -1.85 12.69
N ILE A 50 4.77 -2.32 12.34
CA ILE A 50 4.59 -3.43 11.40
C ILE A 50 4.86 -2.99 9.96
N ALA A 51 4.44 -1.78 9.58
CA ALA A 51 4.77 -1.19 8.28
C ALA A 51 6.29 -0.99 8.14
N VAL A 52 6.97 -0.48 9.18
CA VAL A 52 8.43 -0.38 9.23
C VAL A 52 9.08 -1.76 9.11
N ALA A 53 8.63 -2.75 9.88
CA ALA A 53 9.18 -4.10 9.82
C ALA A 53 8.99 -4.75 8.44
N PHE A 54 7.83 -4.53 7.80
CA PHE A 54 7.56 -5.01 6.45
C PHE A 54 8.44 -4.33 5.41
N ARG A 55 8.63 -3.00 5.52
CA ARG A 55 9.54 -2.23 4.67
C ARG A 55 10.99 -2.70 4.81
N LEU A 56 11.49 -2.85 6.04
CA LEU A 56 12.83 -3.36 6.31
C LEU A 56 13.04 -4.79 5.80
N ALA A 57 12.03 -5.65 5.91
CA ALA A 57 12.09 -7.01 5.38
C ALA A 57 12.24 -7.05 3.85
N ILE A 58 11.88 -5.97 3.14
CA ILE A 58 12.03 -5.81 1.70
C ILE A 58 13.34 -5.10 1.37
N GLU A 59 13.56 -3.91 1.95
CA GLU A 59 14.67 -3.02 1.58
C GLU A 59 16.03 -3.58 2.03
N TRP A 60 16.14 -4.13 3.24
CA TRP A 60 17.43 -4.58 3.76
C TRP A 60 18.06 -5.72 2.94
N PRO A 61 17.33 -6.78 2.54
CA PRO A 61 17.88 -7.78 1.62
C PRO A 61 18.23 -7.18 0.25
N LEU A 62 17.41 -6.28 -0.28
CA LEU A 62 17.64 -5.70 -1.61
C LEU A 62 18.89 -4.80 -1.60
N GLU A 63 19.08 -3.95 -0.61
CA GLU A 63 20.29 -3.12 -0.46
C GLU A 63 21.56 -3.96 -0.28
N PHE A 64 21.46 -5.10 0.40
CA PHE A 64 22.59 -5.99 0.62
C PHE A 64 22.98 -6.79 -0.64
N PHE A 65 21.98 -7.30 -1.38
CA PHE A 65 22.22 -8.21 -2.52
C PHE A 65 22.26 -7.51 -3.88
N LEU A 66 21.67 -6.32 -4.04
CA LEU A 66 21.71 -5.59 -5.31
C LEU A 66 23.04 -4.85 -5.47
N PRO A 67 23.66 -4.86 -6.68
CA PRO A 67 24.97 -4.24 -6.92
C PRO A 67 25.03 -2.74 -6.63
N ALA A 68 23.91 -2.02 -6.81
CA ALA A 68 23.83 -0.59 -6.58
C ALA A 68 23.72 -0.19 -5.09
N HIS A 69 23.59 -1.17 -4.17
CA HIS A 69 23.29 -0.94 -2.76
C HIS A 69 22.07 -0.05 -2.51
N GLN A 70 21.08 -0.18 -3.40
CA GLN A 70 19.81 0.54 -3.37
C GLN A 70 18.69 -0.47 -3.55
N SER A 71 17.62 -0.33 -2.76
CA SER A 71 16.52 -1.30 -2.72
C SER A 71 15.75 -1.44 -4.04
N GLU A 72 15.77 -0.43 -4.91
CA GLU A 72 15.09 -0.45 -6.21
C GLU A 72 16.06 -0.61 -7.40
N GLY A 73 17.37 -0.80 -7.17
CA GLY A 73 18.41 -0.80 -8.22
C GLY A 73 18.48 -2.04 -9.11
N PHE A 74 17.34 -2.57 -9.56
CA PHE A 74 17.25 -3.79 -10.39
C PHE A 74 17.87 -3.62 -11.79
N GLU A 75 17.98 -2.39 -12.29
CA GLU A 75 18.62 -2.00 -13.56
C GLU A 75 20.10 -2.34 -13.59
N SER A 76 20.75 -2.45 -12.43
CA SER A 76 22.18 -2.78 -12.35
C SER A 76 22.44 -4.29 -12.50
N LEU A 77 21.42 -5.13 -12.39
CA LEU A 77 21.57 -6.59 -12.45
C LEU A 77 21.90 -7.07 -13.88
N PRO A 78 22.69 -8.15 -14.04
CA PRO A 78 22.81 -8.82 -15.33
C PRO A 78 21.47 -9.43 -15.77
N ILE A 79 21.27 -9.57 -17.07
CA ILE A 79 20.02 -10.06 -17.67
C ILE A 79 19.61 -11.44 -17.11
N GLU A 80 20.59 -12.30 -16.82
CA GLU A 80 20.38 -13.63 -16.23
C GLU A 80 19.74 -13.54 -14.84
N ALA A 81 20.25 -12.62 -14.00
CA ALA A 81 19.70 -12.40 -12.67
C ALA A 81 18.28 -11.79 -12.75
N ARG A 82 18.06 -10.84 -13.67
CA ARG A 82 16.72 -10.26 -13.90
C ARG A 82 15.68 -11.30 -14.34
N LEU A 83 16.11 -12.31 -15.08
CA LEU A 83 15.26 -13.43 -15.49
C LEU A 83 15.03 -14.44 -14.37
N LEU A 84 16.08 -14.82 -13.64
CA LEU A 84 16.00 -15.88 -12.64
C LEU A 84 15.30 -15.44 -11.35
N LEU A 85 15.50 -14.18 -10.95
CA LEU A 85 15.08 -13.70 -9.63
C LEU A 85 13.55 -13.69 -9.46
N PRO A 86 12.73 -13.21 -10.42
CA PRO A 86 11.29 -13.38 -10.34
C PRO A 86 10.83 -14.84 -10.44
N LEU A 87 11.41 -15.66 -11.34
CA LEU A 87 11.06 -17.08 -11.46
C LEU A 87 11.27 -17.84 -10.14
N VAL A 88 12.43 -17.67 -9.52
CA VAL A 88 12.76 -18.31 -8.24
C VAL A 88 11.84 -17.80 -7.14
N GLY A 89 11.59 -16.49 -7.09
CA GLY A 89 10.61 -15.90 -6.17
C GLY A 89 9.23 -16.50 -6.30
N THR A 90 8.73 -16.65 -7.53
CA THR A 90 7.45 -17.28 -7.83
C THR A 90 7.38 -18.72 -7.30
N VAL A 91 8.44 -19.51 -7.47
CA VAL A 91 8.50 -20.89 -6.95
C VAL A 91 8.35 -20.92 -5.43
N PHE A 92 9.04 -20.03 -4.71
CA PHE A 92 8.89 -19.91 -3.25
C PHE A 92 7.50 -19.45 -2.83
N ILE A 93 6.92 -18.47 -3.53
CA ILE A 93 5.54 -18.02 -3.29
C ILE A 93 4.57 -19.18 -3.48
N ILE A 94 4.72 -19.98 -4.55
CA ILE A 94 3.91 -21.18 -4.80
C ILE A 94 4.04 -22.18 -3.67
N LEU A 95 5.26 -22.48 -3.20
CA LEU A 95 5.51 -23.44 -2.13
C LEU A 95 4.78 -23.04 -0.84
N ILE A 96 4.80 -21.76 -0.50
CA ILE A 96 4.13 -21.21 0.68
C ILE A 96 2.62 -21.25 0.48
N MET A 97 2.11 -20.71 -0.64
CA MET A 97 0.67 -20.58 -0.86
C MET A 97 -0.01 -21.95 -1.02
N ARG A 98 0.63 -22.95 -1.64
CA ARG A 98 0.07 -24.31 -1.79
C ARG A 98 -0.25 -24.97 -0.45
N ARG A 99 0.55 -24.71 0.59
CA ARG A 99 0.36 -25.29 1.94
C ARG A 99 -0.75 -24.60 2.76
N ARG A 100 -1.26 -23.46 2.29
CA ARG A 100 -2.31 -22.68 2.97
C ARG A 100 -3.70 -23.02 2.45
N SER A 101 -4.73 -22.87 3.27
CA SER A 101 -6.13 -23.02 2.84
C SER A 101 -6.56 -21.87 1.92
N LYS A 102 -7.69 -22.01 1.21
CA LYS A 102 -8.21 -20.93 0.35
C LYS A 102 -8.51 -19.65 1.14
N ALA A 103 -9.03 -19.79 2.36
CA ALA A 103 -9.33 -18.66 3.24
C ALA A 103 -8.06 -17.89 3.62
N GLU A 104 -6.99 -18.59 4.00
CA GLU A 104 -5.71 -17.97 4.41
C GLU A 104 -4.95 -17.28 3.27
N ARG A 105 -5.27 -17.60 2.01
CA ARG A 105 -4.63 -17.00 0.83
C ARG A 105 -5.25 -15.66 0.43
N GLN A 106 -6.41 -15.29 0.96
CA GLN A 106 -7.05 -14.02 0.66
C GLN A 106 -6.24 -12.87 1.27
N CYS A 107 -5.90 -11.88 0.46
CA CYS A 107 -4.87 -10.89 0.76
C CYS A 107 -5.18 -9.55 0.06
N GLY A 108 -4.51 -8.48 0.50
CA GLY A 108 -4.61 -7.13 -0.05
C GLY A 108 -5.84 -6.33 0.41
N VAL A 109 -5.95 -5.11 -0.13
CA VAL A 109 -6.99 -4.13 0.23
C VAL A 109 -8.40 -4.67 -0.05
N GLY A 110 -8.59 -5.40 -1.15
CA GLY A 110 -9.87 -6.02 -1.48
C GLY A 110 -10.38 -6.97 -0.39
N HIS A 111 -9.47 -7.75 0.24
CA HIS A 111 -9.83 -8.60 1.37
C HIS A 111 -10.18 -7.78 2.62
N VAL A 112 -9.48 -6.67 2.88
CA VAL A 112 -9.83 -5.76 3.98
C VAL A 112 -11.24 -5.21 3.80
N ILE A 113 -11.59 -4.76 2.60
CA ILE A 113 -12.93 -4.24 2.26
C ILE A 113 -13.99 -5.33 2.42
N GLU A 114 -13.75 -6.54 1.90
CA GLU A 114 -14.65 -7.69 2.06
C GLU A 114 -14.92 -8.00 3.54
N ARG A 115 -13.87 -8.07 4.38
CA ARG A 115 -14.01 -8.37 5.81
C ARG A 115 -14.65 -7.22 6.58
N TYR A 116 -14.38 -5.98 6.20
CA TYR A 116 -15.04 -4.80 6.76
C TYR A 116 -16.55 -4.86 6.53
N GLN A 117 -16.98 -5.08 5.29
CA GLN A 117 -18.39 -5.07 4.89
C GLN A 117 -19.17 -6.31 5.34
N GLN A 118 -18.61 -7.51 5.13
CA GLN A 118 -19.35 -8.77 5.29
C GLN A 118 -19.07 -9.48 6.61
N HIS A 119 -17.97 -9.15 7.29
CA HIS A 119 -17.50 -9.88 8.47
C HIS A 119 -17.24 -8.98 9.67
N GLN A 120 -17.93 -7.83 9.73
CA GLN A 120 -17.88 -6.90 10.85
C GLN A 120 -16.44 -6.51 11.23
N ALA A 121 -15.58 -6.29 10.23
CA ALA A 121 -14.19 -5.91 10.40
C ALA A 121 -13.31 -6.90 11.18
N HIS A 122 -13.71 -8.18 11.30
CA HIS A 122 -12.87 -9.22 11.88
C HIS A 122 -11.83 -9.68 10.86
N LEU A 123 -10.54 -9.41 11.06
CA LEU A 123 -9.48 -9.93 10.18
C LEU A 123 -8.70 -11.07 10.87
N PRO A 124 -8.49 -12.22 10.19
CA PRO A 124 -7.70 -13.33 10.74
C PRO A 124 -6.19 -13.07 10.70
N ALA A 125 -5.47 -13.48 11.75
CA ALA A 125 -4.01 -13.35 11.81
C ALA A 125 -3.28 -14.19 10.75
N SER A 126 -3.85 -15.33 10.33
CA SER A 126 -3.26 -16.22 9.33
C SER A 126 -3.05 -15.53 7.99
N ASN A 127 -4.00 -14.69 7.57
CA ASN A 127 -3.94 -13.93 6.32
C ASN A 127 -2.84 -12.88 6.35
N ALA A 128 -2.67 -12.19 7.50
CA ALA A 128 -1.59 -11.23 7.69
C ALA A 128 -0.20 -11.91 7.61
N VAL A 129 -0.04 -13.09 8.21
CA VAL A 129 1.24 -13.83 8.12
C VAL A 129 1.55 -14.24 6.67
N VAL A 130 0.55 -14.73 5.94
CA VAL A 130 0.72 -15.07 4.52
C VAL A 130 1.04 -13.82 3.70
N GLN A 131 0.33 -12.71 3.93
CA GLN A 131 0.56 -11.43 3.27
C GLN A 131 1.97 -10.90 3.50
N PHE A 132 2.45 -10.96 4.75
CA PHE A 132 3.79 -10.50 5.11
C PHE A 132 4.84 -11.31 4.36
N VAL A 133 4.84 -12.64 4.53
CA VAL A 133 5.89 -13.49 3.96
C VAL A 133 5.84 -13.49 2.43
N ALA A 134 4.67 -13.71 1.84
CA ALA A 134 4.55 -13.81 0.39
C ALA A 134 4.66 -12.44 -0.30
N GLY A 135 4.21 -11.36 0.35
CA GLY A 135 4.39 -9.99 -0.14
C GLY A 135 5.85 -9.54 -0.11
N THR A 136 6.58 -9.86 0.97
CA THR A 136 8.02 -9.61 1.04
C THR A 136 8.74 -10.39 -0.05
N LEU A 137 8.44 -11.68 -0.24
CA LEU A 137 9.06 -12.48 -1.30
C LEU A 137 8.74 -11.92 -2.69
N ALA A 138 7.51 -11.47 -2.95
CA ALA A 138 7.14 -10.87 -4.23
C ALA A 138 7.95 -9.59 -4.50
N ALA A 139 8.07 -8.70 -3.52
CA ALA A 139 8.83 -7.46 -3.65
C ALA A 139 10.34 -7.71 -3.80
N VAL A 140 10.93 -8.55 -2.94
CA VAL A 140 12.37 -8.90 -2.99
C VAL A 140 12.72 -9.65 -4.28
N SER A 141 11.79 -10.43 -4.83
CA SER A 141 11.98 -11.08 -6.13
C SER A 141 11.66 -10.19 -7.34
N GLY A 142 11.53 -8.88 -7.15
CA GLY A 142 11.37 -7.92 -8.24
C GLY A 142 10.06 -8.08 -9.03
N HIS A 143 9.03 -8.72 -8.45
CA HIS A 143 7.71 -8.68 -9.06
C HIS A 143 7.21 -7.25 -9.12
N SER A 144 6.53 -6.91 -10.22
CA SER A 144 6.02 -5.57 -10.47
C SER A 144 4.76 -5.29 -9.65
N VAL A 145 4.93 -5.16 -8.34
CA VAL A 145 3.86 -4.99 -7.35
C VAL A 145 4.26 -3.94 -6.31
N GLY A 146 3.28 -3.24 -5.77
CA GLY A 146 3.48 -2.26 -4.70
C GLY A 146 3.47 -2.91 -3.31
N ARG A 147 4.30 -2.39 -2.40
CA ARG A 147 4.32 -2.79 -0.98
C ARG A 147 3.10 -2.27 -0.17
N GLU A 148 2.40 -1.28 -0.71
CA GLU A 148 1.34 -0.54 -0.02
C GLU A 148 0.09 -1.35 0.27
N GLY A 149 -0.40 -2.12 -0.71
CA GLY A 149 -1.56 -2.99 -0.50
C GLY A 149 -1.33 -4.01 0.63
N PRO A 150 -0.18 -4.71 0.66
CA PRO A 150 0.23 -5.53 1.79
C PRO A 150 0.29 -4.74 3.11
N ALA A 151 0.91 -3.55 3.14
CA ALA A 151 1.00 -2.72 4.34
C ALA A 151 -0.38 -2.36 4.91
N VAL A 152 -1.31 -1.95 4.05
CA VAL A 152 -2.72 -1.66 4.41
C VAL A 152 -3.39 -2.89 5.02
N HIS A 153 -3.23 -4.06 4.41
CA HIS A 153 -3.80 -5.30 4.92
C HIS A 153 -3.21 -5.68 6.28
N LEU A 154 -1.89 -5.55 6.45
CA LEU A 154 -1.22 -5.80 7.72
C LEU A 154 -1.70 -4.83 8.80
N GLY A 155 -1.74 -3.52 8.52
CA GLY A 155 -2.22 -2.50 9.44
C GLY A 155 -3.66 -2.73 9.87
N ALA A 156 -4.57 -2.91 8.91
CA ALA A 156 -5.97 -3.24 9.18
C ALA A 156 -6.11 -4.49 10.06
N THR A 157 -5.34 -5.55 9.76
CA THR A 157 -5.41 -6.81 10.51
C THR A 157 -4.91 -6.63 11.94
N CYS A 158 -3.80 -5.95 12.14
CA CYS A 158 -3.21 -5.78 13.46
C CYS A 158 -4.09 -4.93 14.37
N SER A 159 -4.66 -3.86 13.85
CA SER A 159 -5.64 -3.04 14.57
C SER A 159 -6.93 -3.79 14.85
N SER A 160 -7.42 -4.59 13.90
CA SER A 160 -8.57 -5.48 14.12
C SER A 160 -8.27 -6.52 15.22
N LEU A 161 -7.13 -7.19 15.18
CA LEU A 161 -6.74 -8.18 16.18
C LEU A 161 -6.59 -7.56 17.56
N LEU A 162 -6.07 -6.33 17.66
CA LEU A 162 -6.03 -5.58 18.91
C LEU A 162 -7.46 -5.34 19.44
N GLY A 163 -8.38 -4.91 18.60
CA GLY A 163 -9.79 -4.73 18.96
C GLY A 163 -10.49 -6.04 19.35
N GLN A 164 -10.24 -7.13 18.62
CA GLN A 164 -10.78 -8.46 18.91
C GLN A 164 -10.27 -9.01 20.24
N LYS A 165 -8.97 -8.86 20.54
CA LYS A 165 -8.39 -9.26 21.84
C LYS A 165 -8.98 -8.48 23.00
N LEU A 166 -9.31 -7.20 22.78
CA LEU A 166 -10.02 -6.38 23.76
C LEU A 166 -11.54 -6.68 23.80
N GLY A 167 -12.02 -7.50 22.86
CA GLY A 167 -13.41 -7.80 22.57
C GLY A 167 -14.28 -6.56 22.37
N LEU A 168 -13.75 -5.57 21.65
CA LEU A 168 -14.51 -4.37 21.31
C LEU A 168 -15.78 -4.71 20.52
N PRO A 169 -16.85 -3.91 20.66
CA PRO A 169 -18.04 -4.07 19.83
C PRO A 169 -17.73 -3.80 18.35
N ASN A 170 -18.55 -4.35 17.45
CA ASN A 170 -18.32 -4.33 16.00
C ASN A 170 -18.17 -2.91 15.41
N ASN A 171 -18.90 -1.93 15.94
CA ASN A 171 -18.80 -0.53 15.55
C ASN A 171 -17.39 0.03 15.83
N SER A 172 -16.84 -0.23 17.02
CA SER A 172 -15.47 0.17 17.37
C SER A 172 -14.44 -0.62 16.57
N LEU A 173 -14.68 -1.90 16.30
CA LEU A 173 -13.78 -2.74 15.51
C LEU A 173 -13.62 -2.23 14.06
N ARG A 174 -14.71 -1.73 13.46
CA ARG A 174 -14.68 -1.05 12.16
C ARG A 174 -13.80 0.20 12.17
N ILE A 175 -13.88 1.02 13.23
CA ILE A 175 -13.01 2.19 13.42
C ILE A 175 -11.55 1.76 13.58
N MET A 176 -11.29 0.67 14.32
CA MET A 176 -9.93 0.13 14.49
C MET A 176 -9.31 -0.28 13.14
N VAL A 177 -10.06 -0.93 12.26
CA VAL A 177 -9.60 -1.23 10.90
C VAL A 177 -9.23 0.04 10.14
N GLY A 178 -10.07 1.08 10.19
CA GLY A 178 -9.76 2.38 9.59
C GLY A 178 -8.50 3.03 10.15
N CYS A 179 -8.30 2.95 11.47
CA CYS A 179 -7.08 3.42 12.13
C CYS A 179 -5.83 2.70 11.60
N GLY A 180 -5.91 1.38 11.43
CA GLY A 180 -4.83 0.57 10.85
C GLY A 180 -4.55 0.89 9.38
N VAL A 181 -5.59 1.05 8.56
CA VAL A 181 -5.45 1.45 7.15
C VAL A 181 -4.76 2.80 7.05
N ALA A 182 -5.22 3.80 7.81
CA ALA A 182 -4.68 5.15 7.75
C ALA A 182 -3.22 5.19 8.24
N ALA A 183 -2.93 4.52 9.35
CA ALA A 183 -1.56 4.42 9.87
C ALA A 183 -0.61 3.71 8.90
N ALA A 184 -1.06 2.67 8.19
CA ALA A 184 -0.23 1.97 7.21
C ALA A 184 0.14 2.86 6.02
N ILE A 185 -0.83 3.54 5.40
CA ILE A 185 -0.56 4.48 4.29
C ILE A 185 0.33 5.63 4.76
N ALA A 186 0.04 6.19 5.94
CA ALA A 186 0.82 7.29 6.50
C ALA A 186 2.27 6.88 6.80
N ALA A 187 2.49 5.69 7.35
CA ALA A 187 3.81 5.14 7.59
C ALA A 187 4.57 4.86 6.29
N SER A 188 3.88 4.41 5.25
CA SER A 188 4.49 4.07 3.97
C SER A 188 4.97 5.25 3.14
N PHE A 189 4.20 6.34 3.14
CA PHE A 189 4.42 7.51 2.29
C PHE A 189 4.87 8.76 3.05
N ASN A 190 4.90 8.70 4.38
CA ASN A 190 5.13 9.86 5.23
C ASN A 190 4.06 10.97 5.04
N THR A 191 2.83 10.59 4.69
CA THR A 191 1.71 11.50 4.40
C THR A 191 0.47 11.19 5.26
N PRO A 192 0.38 11.73 6.50
CA PRO A 192 -0.74 11.45 7.40
C PRO A 192 -2.11 11.81 6.81
N LEU A 193 -2.20 12.94 6.12
CA LEU A 193 -3.48 13.40 5.56
C LEU A 193 -4.01 12.46 4.48
N ALA A 194 -3.13 11.99 3.58
CA ALA A 194 -3.48 11.02 2.55
C ALA A 194 -3.92 9.69 3.17
N GLY A 195 -3.29 9.24 4.26
CA GLY A 195 -3.71 8.04 4.97
C GLY A 195 -5.12 8.14 5.55
N VAL A 196 -5.48 9.30 6.13
CA VAL A 196 -6.84 9.54 6.64
C VAL A 196 -7.85 9.50 5.50
N ILE A 197 -7.61 10.26 4.42
CA ILE A 197 -8.53 10.34 3.27
C ILE A 197 -8.70 8.95 2.63
N PHE A 198 -7.60 8.23 2.39
CA PHE A 198 -7.64 6.88 1.83
C PHE A 198 -8.46 5.92 2.69
N ALA A 199 -8.30 5.95 4.01
CA ALA A 199 -9.10 5.09 4.89
C ALA A 199 -10.59 5.43 4.81
N MET A 200 -10.93 6.71 4.76
CA MET A 200 -12.31 7.20 4.73
C MET A 200 -13.00 6.93 3.39
N GLU A 201 -12.33 7.16 2.26
CA GLU A 201 -12.92 7.06 0.92
C GLU A 201 -12.84 5.66 0.33
N VAL A 202 -11.73 4.94 0.52
CA VAL A 202 -11.52 3.65 -0.15
C VAL A 202 -12.02 2.48 0.68
N VAL A 203 -11.83 2.53 2.00
CA VAL A 203 -12.13 1.37 2.87
C VAL A 203 -13.42 1.54 3.64
N LEU A 204 -13.60 2.66 4.35
CA LEU A 204 -14.76 2.87 5.21
C LEU A 204 -15.99 3.30 4.42
N MET A 205 -15.81 4.15 3.39
CA MET A 205 -16.88 4.79 2.59
C MET A 205 -17.95 5.49 3.45
N GLU A 206 -17.59 5.92 4.66
CA GLU A 206 -18.51 6.54 5.62
C GLU A 206 -17.79 7.65 6.40
N TYR A 207 -18.36 8.85 6.39
CA TYR A 207 -17.85 9.99 7.15
C TYR A 207 -18.62 10.15 8.47
N THR A 208 -18.01 9.71 9.57
CA THR A 208 -18.55 9.93 10.93
C THR A 208 -17.56 10.69 11.78
N VAL A 209 -18.04 11.71 12.51
CA VAL A 209 -17.20 12.53 13.41
C VAL A 209 -16.52 11.67 14.48
N THR A 210 -17.21 10.62 14.96
CA THR A 210 -16.72 9.68 15.97
C THR A 210 -15.57 8.80 15.48
N GLY A 211 -15.51 8.49 14.17
CA GLY A 211 -14.41 7.75 13.56
C GLY A 211 -13.23 8.64 13.15
N PHE A 212 -13.47 9.93 12.88
CA PHE A 212 -12.47 10.81 12.28
C PHE A 212 -11.25 11.07 13.18
N ILE A 213 -11.49 11.45 14.45
CA ILE A 213 -10.43 11.75 15.43
C ILE A 213 -9.47 10.56 15.65
N PRO A 214 -9.94 9.34 15.98
CA PRO A 214 -9.03 8.22 16.21
C PRO A 214 -8.25 7.83 14.94
N ILE A 215 -8.84 7.98 13.75
CA ILE A 215 -8.15 7.72 12.47
C ILE A 215 -7.03 8.73 12.23
N ILE A 216 -7.25 10.02 12.52
CA ILE A 216 -6.19 11.05 12.45
C ILE A 216 -5.05 10.70 13.40
N LEU A 217 -5.37 10.40 14.66
CA LEU A 217 -4.35 10.08 15.66
C LEU A 217 -3.55 8.83 15.28
N ALA A 218 -4.22 7.80 14.75
CA ALA A 218 -3.56 6.61 14.25
C ALA A 218 -2.63 6.93 13.07
N SER A 219 -3.11 7.72 12.11
CA SER A 219 -2.36 8.14 10.93
C SER A 219 -1.09 8.92 11.31
N VAL A 220 -1.22 9.93 12.17
CA VAL A 220 -0.08 10.72 12.67
C VAL A 220 0.89 9.85 13.43
N SER A 221 0.41 8.95 14.30
CA SER A 221 1.28 8.06 15.08
C SER A 221 2.05 7.08 14.18
N GLY A 222 1.39 6.51 13.16
CA GLY A 222 2.03 5.62 12.19
C GLY A 222 3.13 6.34 11.39
N ALA A 223 2.86 7.56 10.92
CA ALA A 223 3.86 8.39 10.26
C ALA A 223 5.03 8.74 11.18
N LEU A 224 4.77 9.11 12.45
CA LEU A 224 5.83 9.41 13.42
C LEU A 224 6.75 8.21 13.65
N ILE A 225 6.21 6.99 13.77
CA ILE A 225 7.03 5.78 13.88
C ILE A 225 7.91 5.60 12.64
N SER A 226 7.36 5.80 11.43
CA SER A 226 8.14 5.73 10.20
C SER A 226 9.25 6.80 10.17
N ARG A 227 8.94 8.04 10.60
CA ARG A 227 9.93 9.13 10.66
C ARG A 227 11.07 8.89 11.62
N VAL A 228 10.80 8.26 12.77
CA VAL A 228 11.85 7.89 13.73
C VAL A 228 12.83 6.88 13.11
N CYS A 229 12.36 6.01 12.22
CA CYS A 229 13.18 4.98 11.59
C CYS A 229 13.87 5.46 10.31
N PHE A 230 13.20 6.25 9.48
CA PHE A 230 13.64 6.59 8.12
C PHE A 230 13.86 8.09 7.87
N GLY A 231 13.62 8.95 8.86
CA GLY A 231 13.70 10.40 8.70
C GLY A 231 12.38 11.05 8.27
N ASP A 232 12.37 12.39 8.25
CA ASP A 232 11.19 13.19 7.93
C ASP A 232 11.07 13.57 6.45
N GLU A 233 11.98 13.09 5.61
CA GLU A 233 11.95 13.34 4.16
C GLU A 233 10.67 12.76 3.52
N PRO A 234 10.03 13.50 2.60
CA PRO A 234 8.92 12.98 1.82
C PRO A 234 9.38 11.83 0.92
N ALA A 235 8.47 10.93 0.56
CA ALA A 235 8.79 9.80 -0.31
C ALA A 235 9.30 10.22 -1.71
N PHE A 236 8.98 11.44 -2.15
CA PHE A 236 9.45 12.02 -3.40
C PHE A 236 9.91 13.46 -3.15
N SER A 237 11.13 13.79 -3.58
CA SER A 237 11.65 15.15 -3.53
C SER A 237 11.32 15.87 -4.84
N ILE A 238 10.42 16.86 -4.78
CA ILE A 238 9.90 17.53 -5.98
C ILE A 238 10.41 18.97 -6.00
N PRO A 239 10.97 19.46 -7.13
CA PRO A 239 11.19 20.89 -7.33
C PRO A 239 9.88 21.66 -7.20
N ALA A 240 9.96 22.96 -6.89
CA ALA A 240 8.76 23.80 -6.78
C ALA A 240 7.92 23.71 -8.08
N LEU A 241 6.71 23.19 -7.94
CA LEU A 241 5.77 23.00 -9.03
C LEU A 241 5.06 24.32 -9.32
N THR A 242 5.47 25.02 -10.37
CA THR A 242 4.80 26.24 -10.84
C THR A 242 4.04 25.95 -12.12
N MET A 243 2.73 26.25 -12.12
CA MET A 243 1.96 26.33 -13.35
C MET A 243 2.46 27.55 -14.13
N GLY A 244 2.98 27.35 -15.34
CA GLY A 244 3.58 28.42 -16.14
C GLY A 244 2.51 29.35 -16.72
N SER A 245 1.40 28.80 -17.21
CA SER A 245 0.34 29.57 -17.87
C SER A 245 -1.02 28.89 -17.81
N MET A 246 -2.11 29.67 -17.89
CA MET A 246 -3.47 29.12 -18.09
C MET A 246 -3.60 28.34 -19.41
N LEU A 247 -2.70 28.54 -20.37
CA LEU A 247 -2.64 27.77 -21.61
C LEU A 247 -2.24 26.30 -21.39
N GLU A 248 -1.85 25.91 -20.18
CA GLU A 248 -1.60 24.51 -19.82
C GLU A 248 -2.87 23.70 -19.58
N LEU A 249 -4.02 24.36 -19.31
CA LEU A 249 -5.29 23.70 -19.01
C LEU A 249 -5.72 22.66 -20.07
N PRO A 250 -5.65 22.94 -21.39
CA PRO A 250 -5.92 21.93 -22.41
C PRO A 250 -5.03 20.68 -22.30
N PHE A 251 -3.74 20.86 -21.98
CA PHE A 251 -2.81 19.73 -21.79
C PHE A 251 -3.13 18.94 -20.52
N LEU A 252 -3.58 19.60 -19.45
CA LEU A 252 -4.04 18.93 -18.22
C LEU A 252 -5.32 18.14 -18.47
N ILE A 253 -6.28 18.69 -19.22
CA ILE A 253 -7.50 17.97 -19.63
C ILE A 253 -7.12 16.76 -20.48
N PHE A 254 -6.22 16.94 -21.45
CA PHE A 254 -5.72 15.85 -22.27
C PHE A 254 -5.01 14.77 -21.44
N CYS A 255 -4.20 15.16 -20.46
CA CYS A 255 -3.58 14.26 -19.49
C CYS A 255 -4.63 13.45 -18.73
N GLY A 256 -5.66 14.12 -18.19
CA GLY A 256 -6.77 13.45 -17.52
C GLY A 256 -7.49 12.42 -18.40
N ILE A 257 -7.71 12.72 -19.68
CA ILE A 257 -8.33 11.78 -20.64
C ILE A 257 -7.43 10.56 -20.87
N ILE A 258 -6.15 10.77 -21.17
CA ILE A 258 -5.21 9.67 -21.45
C ILE A 258 -5.02 8.78 -20.22
N VAL A 259 -4.80 9.39 -19.06
CA VAL A 259 -4.63 8.66 -17.80
C VAL A 259 -5.94 7.95 -17.43
N GLY A 260 -7.10 8.59 -17.57
CA GLY A 260 -8.40 7.96 -17.31
C GLY A 260 -8.69 6.76 -18.22
N LEU A 261 -8.31 6.83 -19.50
CA LEU A 261 -8.37 5.69 -20.41
C LEU A 261 -7.43 4.56 -19.96
N ALA A 262 -6.19 4.89 -19.56
CA ALA A 262 -5.24 3.91 -19.03
C ALA A 262 -5.78 3.22 -17.75
N SER A 263 -6.39 3.98 -16.83
CA SER A 263 -7.07 3.45 -15.64
C SER A 263 -8.19 2.47 -16.02
N SER A 264 -9.00 2.82 -17.03
CA SER A 264 -10.05 1.93 -17.54
C SER A 264 -9.49 0.62 -18.10
N VAL A 265 -8.34 0.68 -18.80
CA VAL A 265 -7.65 -0.52 -19.29
C VAL A 265 -7.17 -1.38 -18.12
N VAL A 266 -6.56 -0.81 -17.08
CA VAL A 266 -6.15 -1.53 -15.87
C VAL A 266 -7.34 -2.28 -15.27
N LEU A 267 -8.46 -1.60 -15.05
CA LEU A 267 -9.64 -2.19 -14.42
C LEU A 267 -10.27 -3.31 -15.28
N LYS A 268 -10.42 -3.08 -16.58
CA LYS A 268 -10.97 -4.08 -17.51
C LYS A 268 -10.05 -5.30 -17.65
N LEU A 269 -8.74 -5.07 -17.79
CA LEU A 269 -7.75 -6.14 -17.90
C LEU A 269 -7.68 -6.95 -16.60
N HIS A 270 -7.69 -6.29 -15.44
CA HIS A 270 -7.72 -6.95 -14.15
C HIS A 270 -8.92 -7.90 -14.03
N LYS A 271 -10.12 -7.39 -14.36
CA LYS A 271 -11.36 -8.19 -14.35
C LYS A 271 -11.28 -9.35 -15.33
N TYR A 272 -10.85 -9.09 -16.58
CA TYR A 272 -10.72 -10.11 -17.61
C TYR A 272 -9.81 -11.26 -17.16
N ILE A 273 -8.64 -10.96 -16.59
CA ILE A 273 -7.70 -11.98 -16.10
C ILE A 273 -8.28 -12.73 -14.89
N GLN A 274 -8.98 -12.04 -13.98
CA GLN A 274 -9.63 -12.70 -12.86
C GLN A 274 -10.75 -13.65 -13.30
N ASP A 275 -11.46 -13.34 -14.38
CA ASP A 275 -12.55 -14.15 -14.92
C ASP A 275 -12.05 -15.44 -15.61
N LEU A 276 -10.75 -15.55 -15.93
CA LEU A 276 -10.09 -16.77 -16.40
C LEU A 276 -9.90 -17.82 -15.27
N LYS A 277 -10.91 -17.99 -14.39
CA LYS A 277 -10.92 -18.82 -13.16
C LYS A 277 -10.62 -20.32 -13.35
N THR A 278 -10.39 -20.76 -14.59
CA THR A 278 -10.12 -22.16 -14.94
C THR A 278 -8.70 -22.61 -14.64
N LEU A 279 -7.76 -21.68 -14.44
CA LEU A 279 -6.36 -22.02 -14.17
C LEU A 279 -6.08 -22.33 -12.70
N SER A 280 -5.26 -23.35 -12.44
CA SER A 280 -4.79 -23.67 -11.09
C SER A 280 -3.97 -22.51 -10.51
N LEU A 281 -3.96 -22.37 -9.17
CA LEU A 281 -3.14 -21.36 -8.49
C LEU A 281 -1.66 -21.39 -8.93
N THR A 282 -1.14 -22.59 -9.17
CA THR A 282 0.27 -22.76 -9.57
C THR A 282 0.48 -22.22 -10.97
N THR A 283 -0.39 -22.59 -11.90
CA THR A 283 -0.32 -22.12 -13.28
C THR A 283 -0.39 -20.61 -13.33
N ARG A 284 -1.33 -20.00 -12.58
CA ARG A 284 -1.46 -18.55 -12.51
C ARG A 284 -0.19 -17.86 -12.01
N LEU A 285 0.36 -18.32 -10.88
CA LEU A 285 1.57 -17.75 -10.31
C LEU A 285 2.77 -17.96 -11.22
N LEU A 286 2.96 -19.15 -11.81
CA LEU A 286 4.03 -19.41 -12.78
C LEU A 286 3.92 -18.49 -14.00
N THR A 287 2.72 -18.29 -14.54
CA THR A 287 2.50 -17.34 -15.63
C THR A 287 2.91 -15.94 -15.21
N ALA A 288 2.56 -15.50 -13.99
CA ALA A 288 2.97 -14.19 -13.48
C ALA A 288 4.50 -14.07 -13.41
N GLY A 289 5.20 -15.07 -12.86
CA GLY A 289 6.66 -15.10 -12.78
C GLY A 289 7.33 -15.06 -14.15
N ILE A 290 6.84 -15.85 -15.11
CA ILE A 290 7.36 -15.87 -16.49
C ILE A 290 7.15 -14.50 -17.15
N LEU A 291 5.97 -13.91 -17.02
CA LEU A 291 5.68 -12.58 -17.57
C LEU A 291 6.60 -11.51 -16.95
N THR A 292 6.79 -11.52 -15.63
CA THR A 292 7.71 -10.61 -14.95
C THR A 292 9.13 -10.78 -15.44
N SER A 293 9.59 -12.02 -15.56
CA SER A 293 10.97 -12.32 -15.97
C SER A 293 11.24 -11.88 -17.42
N LEU A 294 10.31 -12.17 -18.33
CA LEU A 294 10.42 -11.72 -19.71
C LEU A 294 10.42 -10.19 -19.81
N ALA A 295 9.52 -9.51 -19.10
CA ALA A 295 9.48 -8.05 -19.08
C ALA A 295 10.76 -7.44 -18.48
N ALA A 296 11.28 -8.02 -17.40
CA ALA A 296 12.51 -7.61 -16.72
C ALA A 296 13.75 -7.68 -17.62
N ALA A 297 13.77 -8.60 -18.59
CA ALA A 297 14.87 -8.71 -19.55
C ALA A 297 14.96 -7.51 -20.51
N PHE A 298 13.82 -6.93 -20.88
CA PHE A 298 13.75 -5.82 -21.86
C PHE A 298 13.58 -4.45 -21.22
N VAL A 299 12.84 -4.36 -20.11
CA VAL A 299 12.50 -3.10 -19.43
C VAL A 299 12.71 -3.28 -17.92
N PRO A 300 13.94 -3.23 -17.41
CA PRO A 300 14.23 -3.47 -15.99
C PRO A 300 13.49 -2.52 -15.04
N GLN A 301 13.18 -1.29 -15.47
CA GLN A 301 12.47 -0.25 -14.70
C GLN A 301 11.05 -0.66 -14.25
N VAL A 302 10.50 -1.74 -14.81
CA VAL A 302 9.20 -2.25 -14.36
C VAL A 302 9.31 -3.18 -13.15
N MET A 303 10.50 -3.67 -12.82
CA MET A 303 10.73 -4.49 -11.63
C MET A 303 10.47 -3.70 -10.35
N GLY A 304 10.24 -4.41 -9.25
CA GLY A 304 10.04 -3.81 -7.94
C GLY A 304 8.84 -2.85 -7.87
N VAL A 305 8.93 -1.88 -6.95
CA VAL A 305 7.89 -0.87 -6.76
C VAL A 305 7.98 0.18 -7.85
N GLY A 306 9.19 0.64 -8.20
CA GLY A 306 9.50 1.61 -9.25
C GLY A 306 9.48 3.08 -8.79
N TYR A 307 9.84 3.36 -7.53
CA TYR A 307 9.90 4.73 -7.02
C TYR A 307 11.12 5.52 -7.52
N ASP A 308 12.21 4.84 -7.80
CA ASP A 308 13.36 5.35 -8.57
C ASP A 308 12.92 5.88 -9.96
N THR A 309 12.03 5.13 -10.62
CA THR A 309 11.50 5.50 -11.94
C THR A 309 10.54 6.68 -11.84
N VAL A 310 9.76 6.79 -10.77
CA VAL A 310 8.92 7.96 -10.49
C VAL A 310 9.80 9.19 -10.28
N GLU A 311 10.84 9.08 -9.46
CA GLU A 311 11.77 10.18 -9.21
C GLU A 311 12.47 10.62 -10.50
N ALA A 312 13.01 9.69 -11.30
CA ALA A 312 13.61 10.00 -12.59
C ALA A 312 12.63 10.64 -13.59
N ALA A 313 11.36 10.19 -13.61
CA ALA A 313 10.31 10.82 -14.42
C ALA A 313 10.03 12.26 -13.97
N MET A 314 10.04 12.50 -12.66
CA MET A 314 9.76 13.81 -12.08
C MET A 314 10.91 14.81 -12.27
N LEU A 315 12.15 14.32 -12.25
CA LEU A 315 13.35 15.10 -12.56
C LEU A 315 13.50 15.38 -14.06
N GLY A 316 12.76 14.65 -14.91
CA GLY A 316 12.82 14.80 -16.37
C GLY A 316 13.99 14.07 -17.02
N ASP A 317 14.58 13.10 -16.32
CA ASP A 317 15.75 12.33 -16.77
C ASP A 317 15.39 11.24 -17.79
N LEU A 318 14.09 10.93 -17.92
CA LEU A 318 13.60 9.86 -18.80
C LEU A 318 13.14 10.41 -20.15
N SER A 319 13.59 9.76 -21.23
CA SER A 319 13.13 10.07 -22.59
C SER A 319 11.65 9.72 -22.79
N PHE A 320 10.99 10.42 -23.73
CA PHE A 320 9.59 10.16 -24.11
C PHE A 320 9.33 8.68 -24.44
N THR A 321 10.22 8.06 -25.23
CA THR A 321 10.09 6.65 -25.62
C THR A 321 10.17 5.74 -24.39
N LEU A 322 11.12 5.99 -23.49
CA LEU A 322 11.29 5.19 -22.28
C LEU A 322 10.08 5.33 -21.34
N LEU A 323 9.58 6.55 -21.13
CA LEU A 323 8.36 6.80 -20.35
C LEU A 323 7.17 6.01 -20.87
N LEU A 324 6.94 6.03 -22.20
CA LEU A 324 5.84 5.30 -22.80
C LEU A 324 6.03 3.78 -22.71
N THR A 325 7.25 3.29 -22.94
CA THR A 325 7.59 1.87 -22.78
C THR A 325 7.37 1.40 -21.34
N ILE A 326 7.81 2.16 -20.35
CA ILE A 326 7.60 1.85 -18.93
C ILE A 326 6.11 1.88 -18.61
N ALA A 327 5.38 2.93 -19.00
CA ALA A 327 3.95 3.05 -18.72
C ALA A 327 3.16 1.85 -19.26
N ILE A 328 3.37 1.48 -20.52
CA ILE A 328 2.66 0.36 -21.16
C ILE A 328 3.06 -0.97 -20.51
N THR A 329 4.36 -1.22 -20.34
CA THR A 329 4.83 -2.50 -19.76
C THR A 329 4.42 -2.65 -18.30
N LYS A 330 4.57 -1.61 -17.47
CA LYS A 330 4.16 -1.61 -16.05
C LYS A 330 2.63 -1.79 -15.95
N LEU A 331 1.86 -1.11 -16.80
CA LEU A 331 0.40 -1.26 -16.86
C LEU A 331 -0.01 -2.71 -17.12
N LEU A 332 0.52 -3.34 -18.17
CA LEU A 332 0.17 -4.72 -18.52
C LEU A 332 0.68 -5.70 -17.47
N LEU A 333 1.94 -5.55 -17.05
CA LEU A 333 2.62 -6.49 -16.17
C LEU A 333 2.07 -6.45 -14.74
N SER A 334 1.98 -5.28 -14.11
CA SER A 334 1.49 -5.17 -12.73
C SER A 334 0.02 -5.58 -12.64
N THR A 335 -0.79 -5.21 -13.63
CA THR A 335 -2.18 -5.67 -13.68
C THR A 335 -2.28 -7.19 -13.78
N ALA A 336 -1.49 -7.80 -14.68
CA ALA A 336 -1.50 -9.24 -14.86
C ALA A 336 -0.97 -10.00 -13.63
N THR A 337 0.15 -9.58 -13.06
CA THR A 337 0.76 -10.24 -11.90
C THR A 337 -0.16 -10.22 -10.67
N ILE A 338 -0.77 -9.06 -10.38
CA ILE A 338 -1.71 -8.91 -9.26
C ILE A 338 -3.00 -9.71 -9.55
N ALA A 339 -3.56 -9.63 -10.76
CA ALA A 339 -4.77 -10.39 -11.12
C ALA A 339 -4.53 -11.91 -11.11
N LEU A 340 -3.33 -12.37 -11.47
CA LEU A 340 -2.93 -13.78 -11.38
C LEU A 340 -2.72 -14.26 -9.93
N GLY A 341 -2.70 -13.35 -8.96
CA GLY A 341 -2.74 -13.66 -7.53
C GLY A 341 -1.39 -13.60 -6.82
N VAL A 342 -0.39 -12.94 -7.42
CA VAL A 342 0.86 -12.61 -6.72
C VAL A 342 0.52 -11.66 -5.55
N PRO A 343 0.89 -11.99 -4.30
CA PRO A 343 0.61 -11.13 -3.15
C PRO A 343 1.35 -9.79 -3.26
N GLY A 344 0.58 -8.71 -3.47
CA GLY A 344 1.12 -7.38 -3.71
C GLY A 344 -0.01 -6.35 -3.84
N GLY A 345 0.35 -5.07 -3.92
CA GLY A 345 -0.58 -3.95 -4.05
C GLY A 345 -0.52 -3.28 -5.43
N SER A 346 -1.63 -2.67 -5.85
CA SER A 346 -1.68 -1.90 -7.11
C SER A 346 -1.21 -0.45 -6.95
N ILE A 347 -1.25 0.12 -5.74
CA ILE A 347 -1.00 1.55 -5.49
C ILE A 347 0.37 2.01 -6.05
N GLY A 348 1.45 1.29 -5.73
CA GLY A 348 2.80 1.61 -6.24
C GLY A 348 2.85 1.63 -7.77
N PRO A 349 2.53 0.53 -8.47
CA PRO A 349 2.47 0.50 -9.92
C PRO A 349 1.58 1.58 -10.55
N THR A 350 0.42 1.88 -9.96
CA THR A 350 -0.48 2.94 -10.41
C THR A 350 0.19 4.32 -10.37
N LEU A 351 0.97 4.62 -9.33
CA LEU A 351 1.78 5.84 -9.27
C LEU A 351 2.82 5.88 -10.40
N VAL A 352 3.56 4.79 -10.65
CA VAL A 352 4.58 4.71 -11.72
C VAL A 352 3.96 4.95 -13.09
N ILE A 353 2.83 4.28 -13.39
CA ILE A 353 2.13 4.43 -14.67
C ILE A 353 1.67 5.88 -14.85
N GLY A 354 1.10 6.48 -13.80
CA GLY A 354 0.67 7.87 -13.81
C GLY A 354 1.82 8.86 -14.02
N ALA A 355 2.92 8.69 -13.28
CA ALA A 355 4.12 9.52 -13.43
C ALA A 355 4.68 9.45 -14.85
N CYS A 356 4.76 8.25 -15.43
CA CYS A 356 5.31 8.05 -16.76
C CYS A 356 4.42 8.65 -17.86
N LEU A 357 3.10 8.43 -17.80
CA LEU A 357 2.15 9.01 -18.75
C LEU A 357 2.11 10.53 -18.63
N GLY A 358 2.09 11.05 -17.40
CA GLY A 358 2.17 12.47 -17.12
C GLY A 358 3.45 13.10 -17.67
N GLY A 359 4.61 12.54 -17.32
CA GLY A 359 5.91 13.01 -17.80
C GLY A 359 6.01 13.02 -19.33
N ALA A 360 5.47 11.98 -20.00
CA ALA A 360 5.45 11.90 -21.46
C ALA A 360 4.59 13.03 -22.08
N ILE A 361 3.45 13.35 -21.46
CA ILE A 361 2.61 14.49 -21.88
C ILE A 361 3.31 15.81 -21.60
N GLY A 362 4.06 15.93 -20.49
CA GLY A 362 4.89 17.09 -20.22
C GLY A 362 5.94 17.36 -21.30
N ILE A 363 6.58 16.31 -21.82
CA ILE A 363 7.53 16.44 -22.95
C ILE A 363 6.82 16.92 -24.22
N VAL A 364 5.62 16.39 -24.50
CA VAL A 364 4.82 16.84 -25.65
C VAL A 364 4.40 18.30 -25.48
N GLY A 365 3.94 18.70 -24.30
CA GLY A 365 3.60 20.09 -23.97
C GLY A 365 4.78 21.04 -24.17
N ALA A 366 5.96 20.67 -23.69
CA ALA A 366 7.18 21.43 -23.88
C ALA A 366 7.60 21.57 -25.35
N SER A 367 7.35 20.55 -26.18
CA SER A 367 7.64 20.62 -27.62
C SER A 367 6.69 21.54 -28.39
N LEU A 368 5.43 21.66 -27.95
CA LEU A 368 4.39 22.44 -28.62
C LEU A 368 4.31 23.88 -28.12
N SER A 369 4.62 24.14 -26.85
CA SER A 369 4.63 25.50 -26.28
C SER A 369 5.77 25.66 -25.26
N PRO A 370 7.03 25.79 -25.72
CA PRO A 370 8.20 25.85 -24.85
C PRO A 370 8.16 26.98 -23.80
N GLU A 371 7.55 28.12 -24.13
CA GLU A 371 7.48 29.29 -23.24
C GLU A 371 6.38 29.18 -22.18
N ASN A 372 5.40 28.29 -22.36
CA ASN A 372 4.22 28.18 -21.50
C ASN A 372 4.07 26.82 -20.83
N SER A 373 4.99 25.88 -21.04
CA SER A 373 4.90 24.54 -20.48
C SER A 373 5.54 24.46 -19.11
N ALA A 374 4.80 23.98 -18.11
CA ALA A 374 5.34 23.55 -16.83
C ALA A 374 6.37 22.40 -17.01
N SER A 375 7.15 22.17 -15.95
CA SER A 375 8.16 21.11 -15.92
C SER A 375 7.54 19.72 -16.14
N SER A 376 8.34 18.78 -16.65
CA SER A 376 7.91 17.37 -16.76
C SER A 376 7.46 16.81 -15.40
N GLY A 377 8.13 17.22 -14.32
CA GLY A 377 7.75 16.89 -12.95
C GLY A 377 6.35 17.35 -12.53
N PHE A 378 5.88 18.50 -13.03
CA PHE A 378 4.50 18.93 -12.79
C PHE A 378 3.49 17.95 -13.39
N TYR A 379 3.66 17.62 -14.67
CA TYR A 379 2.77 16.67 -15.35
C TYR A 379 2.88 15.26 -14.78
N ALA A 380 4.08 14.80 -14.41
CA ALA A 380 4.27 13.52 -13.73
C ALA A 380 3.49 13.46 -12.41
N THR A 381 3.56 14.51 -11.60
CA THR A 381 2.82 14.61 -10.33
C THR A 381 1.31 14.57 -10.54
N ILE A 382 0.80 15.34 -11.52
CA ILE A 382 -0.63 15.32 -11.87
C ILE A 382 -1.04 13.94 -12.39
N GLY A 383 -0.21 13.30 -13.22
CA GLY A 383 -0.45 11.97 -13.75
C GLY A 383 -0.51 10.90 -12.66
N MET A 384 0.36 10.96 -11.66
CA MET A 384 0.33 10.10 -10.47
C MET A 384 -1.03 10.16 -9.76
N GLY A 385 -1.48 11.38 -9.44
CA GLY A 385 -2.77 11.62 -8.78
C GLY A 385 -3.95 11.16 -9.64
N ALA A 386 -3.96 11.51 -10.93
CA ALA A 386 -5.02 11.14 -11.87
C ALA A 386 -5.14 9.63 -12.05
N MET A 387 -4.02 8.90 -12.09
CA MET A 387 -4.01 7.44 -12.24
C MET A 387 -4.53 6.77 -10.97
N MET A 388 -4.13 7.25 -9.78
CA MET A 388 -4.70 6.79 -8.51
C MET A 388 -6.20 7.03 -8.45
N ALA A 389 -6.65 8.25 -8.76
CA ALA A 389 -8.07 8.59 -8.78
C ALA A 389 -8.87 7.71 -9.75
N GLY A 390 -8.35 7.47 -10.96
CA GLY A 390 -9.03 6.64 -11.95
C GLY A 390 -9.09 5.15 -11.60
N VAL A 391 -8.10 4.61 -10.90
CA VAL A 391 -8.07 3.18 -10.51
C VAL A 391 -8.83 2.93 -9.21
N LEU A 392 -8.73 3.83 -8.23
CA LEU A 392 -9.31 3.67 -6.90
C LEU A 392 -10.72 4.29 -6.79
N ASN A 393 -11.10 5.17 -7.71
CA ASN A 393 -12.28 6.05 -7.60
C ASN A 393 -12.27 6.87 -6.30
N ALA A 394 -11.10 7.37 -5.89
CA ALA A 394 -10.87 8.17 -4.70
C ALA A 394 -9.87 9.29 -4.98
#